data_AF-A0A226BYD0-F1
#
_entry.id   AF-A0A226BYD0-F1
#
_cell.length_a   1.000
_cell.length_b   1.000
_cell.length_c   1.000
_cell.angle_alpha   90.00
_cell.angle_beta   90.00
_cell.angle_gamma   90.00
#
_symmetry.space_group_name_H-M   'P 1'
#
loop_
_entity.id
_entity.type
_entity.pdbx_description
1 polymer ?
#
loop_
_entity_poly.entity_id
_entity_poly.type
_entity_poly.pdbx_seq_one_letter_code
_entity_poly.pdbx_strand_id
1 'polypeptide(L)'
;MGLTQRKKTILKTIISDYIKRAEPLGSRTLTRRYKFNVSPATIRNEMADLEEMGFLAQPHTSAGRIPSERGYRFFVDDLISSGLLNPKQNFLEEKMNDNKIFEMDEIVQLTARYLAEMTDYTSLVLGPQTNRSSFRKLQLFPINKNKVLLVLTTDTGILESRPVYISGNLSLEEMKRIADYLNERLYGLTIDDITPTLLRELRSDLIQEMALLEEALFTLAESFKQGANKVALGGTTNILNQPEFSDLQKVKELLSFFEDEDLLVKLLSESDGIVVRIGKENPLDAVKDCSIITASYELNNKPLGTIGVLGPTRMDYSRVIAIVAQIAKELTSTLGESDNYRGVGDKL
;
A
#
# COMPACT_ATOMS: atom_id res chain seq x y z
N MET A 1 -26.06 -19.03 23.05
CA MET A 1 -26.72 -17.70 23.03
C MET A 1 -25.97 -16.79 22.06
N GLY A 2 -26.66 -16.10 21.15
CA GLY A 2 -26.02 -15.20 20.17
C GLY A 2 -25.75 -13.78 20.71
N LEU A 3 -25.05 -12.96 19.92
CA LEU A 3 -24.81 -11.54 20.22
C LEU A 3 -26.12 -10.75 20.10
N THR A 4 -26.76 -10.46 21.24
CA THR A 4 -27.92 -9.57 21.30
C THR A 4 -27.54 -8.14 20.93
N GLN A 5 -28.50 -7.32 20.54
CA GLN A 5 -28.22 -5.92 20.20
C GLN A 5 -27.58 -5.16 21.37
N ARG A 6 -27.98 -5.47 22.62
CA ARG A 6 -27.36 -4.91 23.82
C ARG A 6 -25.90 -5.33 23.97
N LYS A 7 -25.58 -6.63 23.79
CA LYS A 7 -24.19 -7.13 23.82
C LYS A 7 -23.34 -6.44 22.75
N LYS A 8 -23.87 -6.27 21.53
CA LYS A 8 -23.22 -5.52 20.45
C LYS A 8 -22.91 -4.07 20.87
N THR A 9 -23.89 -3.35 21.39
CA THR A 9 -23.69 -1.96 21.83
C THR A 9 -22.68 -1.86 22.96
N ILE A 10 -22.72 -2.76 23.96
CA ILE A 10 -21.75 -2.80 25.06
C ILE A 10 -20.34 -3.07 24.51
N LEU A 11 -20.18 -4.08 23.67
CA LEU A 11 -18.89 -4.44 23.06
C LEU A 11 -18.30 -3.28 22.26
N LYS A 12 -19.07 -2.68 21.35
CA LYS A 12 -18.64 -1.51 20.56
C LYS A 12 -18.22 -0.34 21.47
N THR A 13 -18.98 -0.08 22.53
CA THR A 13 -18.66 0.99 23.49
C THR A 13 -17.35 0.74 24.21
N ILE A 14 -17.11 -0.49 24.68
CA ILE A 14 -15.86 -0.87 25.35
C ILE A 14 -14.68 -0.72 24.39
N ILE A 15 -14.82 -1.18 23.15
CA ILE A 15 -13.77 -1.08 22.13
C ILE A 15 -13.45 0.39 21.82
N SER A 16 -14.46 1.22 21.55
CA SER A 16 -14.26 2.65 21.26
C SER A 16 -13.68 3.42 22.45
N ASP A 17 -14.01 3.06 23.69
CA ASP A 17 -13.41 3.67 24.88
C ASP A 17 -11.95 3.25 25.06
N TYR A 18 -11.68 1.95 24.90
CA TYR A 18 -10.36 1.39 25.07
C TYR A 18 -9.38 1.90 24.01
N ILE A 19 -9.82 2.04 22.74
CA ILE A 19 -9.03 2.70 21.68
C ILE A 19 -8.55 4.08 22.14
N LYS A 20 -9.42 4.86 22.77
CA LYS A 20 -9.12 6.25 23.19
C LYS A 20 -8.28 6.35 24.46
N ARG A 21 -8.42 5.38 25.39
CA ARG A 21 -7.91 5.53 26.77
C ARG A 21 -6.91 4.47 27.21
N ALA A 22 -6.84 3.33 26.53
CA ALA A 22 -6.03 2.18 26.93
C ALA A 22 -6.27 1.68 28.37
N GLU A 23 -7.47 1.94 28.92
CA GLU A 23 -7.83 1.61 30.30
C GLU A 23 -8.94 0.54 30.35
N PRO A 24 -8.81 -0.52 31.18
CA PRO A 24 -9.87 -1.50 31.35
C PRO A 24 -11.18 -0.87 31.84
N LEU A 25 -12.29 -1.19 31.17
CA LEU A 25 -13.57 -0.55 31.44
C LEU A 25 -14.46 -1.40 32.35
N GLY A 26 -14.88 -0.82 33.48
CA GLY A 26 -15.78 -1.47 34.43
C GLY A 26 -17.25 -1.10 34.20
N SER A 27 -18.18 -1.96 34.66
CA SER A 27 -19.63 -1.80 34.43
C SER A 27 -20.22 -0.50 35.01
N ARG A 28 -19.71 -0.03 36.17
CA ARG A 28 -20.09 1.25 36.78
C ARG A 28 -19.69 2.44 35.90
N THR A 29 -18.46 2.43 35.38
CA THR A 29 -17.94 3.47 34.49
C THR A 29 -18.72 3.50 33.19
N LEU A 30 -19.02 2.33 32.60
CA LEU A 30 -19.80 2.20 31.37
C LEU A 30 -21.21 2.79 31.53
N THR A 31 -21.90 2.45 32.62
CA THR A 31 -23.25 2.98 32.91
C THR A 31 -23.24 4.50 33.07
N ARG A 32 -22.30 5.05 33.86
CA ARG A 32 -22.25 6.48 34.19
C ARG A 32 -21.80 7.33 33.00
N ARG A 33 -20.79 6.88 32.25
CA ARG A 33 -20.17 7.65 31.16
C ARG A 33 -21.01 7.62 29.88
N TYR A 34 -21.60 6.46 29.57
CA TYR A 34 -22.32 6.22 28.31
C TYR A 34 -23.84 6.13 28.47
N LYS A 35 -24.37 6.40 29.66
CA LYS A 35 -25.82 6.50 29.97
C LYS A 35 -26.63 5.30 29.48
N PHE A 36 -26.14 4.09 29.75
CA PHE A 36 -26.91 2.87 29.49
C PHE A 36 -28.17 2.81 30.37
N ASN A 37 -29.32 2.47 29.78
CA ASN A 37 -30.60 2.34 30.48
C ASN A 37 -30.72 1.04 31.31
N VAL A 38 -29.62 0.53 31.85
CA VAL A 38 -29.57 -0.73 32.63
C VAL A 38 -28.64 -0.58 33.83
N SER A 39 -28.87 -1.43 34.85
CA SER A 39 -28.07 -1.40 36.07
C SER A 39 -26.61 -1.84 35.83
N PRO A 40 -25.64 -1.37 36.65
CA PRO A 40 -24.26 -1.87 36.59
C PRO A 40 -24.12 -3.38 36.80
N ALA A 41 -25.07 -4.02 37.51
CA ALA A 41 -25.12 -5.47 37.69
C ALA A 41 -25.49 -6.17 36.38
N THR A 42 -26.50 -5.67 35.66
CA THR A 42 -26.88 -6.16 34.33
C THR A 42 -25.71 -6.05 33.36
N ILE A 43 -25.02 -4.91 33.31
CA ILE A 43 -23.86 -4.72 32.44
C ILE A 43 -22.73 -5.69 32.82
N ARG A 44 -22.48 -5.92 34.11
CA ARG A 44 -21.45 -6.87 34.56
C ARG A 44 -21.74 -8.28 34.04
N ASN A 45 -22.99 -8.73 34.07
CA ASN A 45 -23.38 -10.03 33.53
C ASN A 45 -23.18 -10.10 32.01
N GLU A 46 -23.61 -9.05 31.28
CA GLU A 46 -23.40 -8.99 29.82
C GLU A 46 -21.90 -8.99 29.44
N MET A 47 -21.06 -8.32 30.24
CA MET A 47 -19.61 -8.32 30.06
C MET A 47 -18.98 -9.69 30.37
N ALA A 48 -19.51 -10.43 31.36
CA ALA A 48 -19.08 -11.79 31.66
C ALA A 48 -19.45 -12.74 30.52
N ASP A 49 -20.66 -12.63 29.97
CA ASP A 49 -21.06 -13.41 28.80
C ASP A 49 -20.17 -13.10 27.58
N LEU A 50 -19.83 -11.83 27.35
CA LEU A 50 -18.93 -11.42 26.27
C LEU A 50 -17.50 -11.93 26.45
N GLU A 51 -17.04 -12.06 27.69
CA GLU A 51 -15.75 -12.67 28.03
C GLU A 51 -15.77 -14.19 27.82
N GLU A 52 -16.82 -14.89 28.24
CA GLU A 52 -16.99 -16.33 27.99
C GLU A 52 -17.09 -16.63 26.49
N MET A 53 -17.71 -15.74 25.72
CA MET A 53 -17.72 -15.78 24.26
C MET A 53 -16.38 -15.39 23.61
N GLY A 54 -15.40 -14.95 24.40
CA GLY A 54 -14.06 -14.60 23.94
C GLY A 54 -13.97 -13.27 23.19
N PHE A 55 -14.95 -12.36 23.33
CA PHE A 55 -14.87 -11.00 22.75
C PHE A 55 -14.18 -10.02 23.67
N LEU A 56 -14.26 -10.22 24.98
CA LEU A 56 -13.59 -9.43 26.00
C LEU A 56 -12.62 -10.31 26.80
N ALA A 57 -11.66 -9.67 27.45
CA ALA A 57 -10.74 -10.30 28.39
C ALA A 57 -10.66 -9.49 29.69
N GLN A 58 -10.31 -10.16 30.78
CA GLN A 58 -9.98 -9.54 32.05
C GLN A 58 -8.46 -9.60 32.28
N PRO A 59 -7.73 -8.46 32.26
CA PRO A 59 -6.28 -8.49 32.43
C PRO A 59 -5.86 -8.88 33.86
N HIS A 60 -6.63 -8.47 34.87
CA HIS A 60 -6.44 -8.84 36.29
C HIS A 60 -7.78 -9.03 36.99
N THR A 61 -7.82 -9.86 38.03
CA THR A 61 -9.03 -10.27 38.77
C THR A 61 -9.88 -9.09 39.31
N SER A 62 -9.26 -7.92 39.55
CA SER A 62 -9.93 -6.69 40.01
C SER A 62 -10.14 -5.64 38.90
N ALA A 63 -9.54 -5.82 37.72
CA ALA A 63 -9.64 -4.89 36.61
C ALA A 63 -10.99 -4.98 35.88
N GLY A 64 -11.30 -3.94 35.09
CA GLY A 64 -12.42 -3.96 34.14
C GLY A 64 -12.23 -5.00 33.03
N ARG A 65 -12.90 -4.81 31.89
CA ARG A 65 -12.67 -5.62 30.68
C ARG A 65 -11.95 -4.82 29.61
N ILE A 66 -11.15 -5.52 28.84
CA ILE A 66 -10.50 -5.02 27.62
C ILE A 66 -11.00 -5.81 26.41
N PRO A 67 -10.96 -5.25 25.20
CA PRO A 67 -11.20 -6.00 23.98
C PRO A 67 -10.17 -7.12 23.80
N SER A 68 -10.63 -8.25 23.26
CA SER A 68 -9.74 -9.26 22.68
C SER A 68 -9.54 -9.00 21.18
N GLU A 69 -8.60 -9.71 20.54
CA GLU A 69 -8.44 -9.72 19.07
C GLU A 69 -9.77 -10.05 18.36
N ARG A 70 -10.52 -11.04 18.87
CA ARG A 70 -11.86 -11.39 18.34
C ARG A 70 -12.89 -10.27 18.53
N GLY A 71 -12.77 -9.52 19.63
CA GLY A 71 -13.56 -8.31 19.89
C GLY A 71 -13.33 -7.26 18.82
N TYR A 72 -12.06 -6.98 18.50
CA TYR A 72 -11.68 -6.05 17.45
C TYR A 72 -12.12 -6.52 16.06
N ARG A 73 -11.94 -7.81 15.74
CA ARG A 73 -12.44 -8.40 14.48
C ARG A 73 -13.93 -8.15 14.28
N PHE A 74 -14.76 -8.45 15.28
CA PHE A 74 -16.20 -8.17 15.23
C PHE A 74 -16.49 -6.67 14.99
N PHE A 75 -15.74 -5.79 15.64
CA PHE A 75 -15.92 -4.35 15.49
C PHE A 75 -15.56 -3.86 14.09
N VAL A 76 -14.45 -4.35 13.52
CA VAL A 76 -14.01 -4.02 12.16
C VAL A 76 -14.99 -4.53 11.12
N ASP A 77 -15.46 -5.78 11.24
CA ASP A 77 -16.41 -6.35 10.29
C ASP A 77 -17.72 -5.53 10.27
N ASP A 78 -18.18 -5.10 11.44
CA ASP A 78 -19.35 -4.23 11.57
C ASP A 78 -19.12 -2.83 10.94
N LEU A 79 -17.94 -2.22 11.16
CA LEU A 79 -17.58 -0.94 10.55
C LEU A 79 -17.60 -1.01 9.02
N ILE A 80 -16.95 -2.03 8.43
CA ILE A 80 -16.90 -2.22 6.97
C ILE A 80 -18.32 -2.40 6.41
N SER A 81 -19.15 -3.23 7.07
CA SER A 81 -20.53 -3.47 6.64
C SER A 81 -21.45 -2.25 6.70
N SER A 82 -21.13 -1.28 7.56
CA SER A 82 -21.94 -0.07 7.76
C SER A 82 -21.69 1.04 6.74
N GLY A 83 -20.67 0.89 5.87
CA GLY A 83 -20.36 1.87 4.81
C GLY A 83 -19.92 3.25 5.34
N LEU A 84 -19.61 3.37 6.62
CA LEU A 84 -19.21 4.62 7.27
C LEU A 84 -17.73 4.98 6.99
N LEU A 85 -17.39 5.15 5.72
CA LEU A 85 -16.09 5.69 5.30
C LEU A 85 -16.36 7.01 4.56
N ASN A 86 -16.56 8.09 5.31
CA ASN A 86 -16.64 9.43 4.74
C ASN A 86 -15.34 10.18 4.99
N PRO A 87 -14.35 10.05 4.10
CA PRO A 87 -13.23 10.98 4.08
C PRO A 87 -13.68 12.39 3.69
N LYS A 88 -13.06 13.40 4.30
CA LYS A 88 -13.48 14.81 4.19
C LYS A 88 -12.53 15.72 3.41
N GLN A 89 -11.46 15.22 2.77
CA GLN A 89 -10.40 16.14 2.31
C GLN A 89 -9.51 15.60 1.18
N ASN A 90 -9.78 15.97 -0.08
CA ASN A 90 -8.93 15.66 -1.23
C ASN A 90 -7.56 16.34 -1.11
N PHE A 91 -6.54 15.66 -0.60
CA PHE A 91 -5.26 16.28 -0.26
C PHE A 91 -4.14 15.99 -1.25
N LEU A 92 -4.08 14.77 -1.81
CA LEU A 92 -3.08 14.46 -2.84
C LEU A 92 -3.28 15.36 -4.06
N GLU A 93 -4.52 15.64 -4.43
CA GLU A 93 -4.86 16.62 -5.47
C GLU A 93 -4.26 18.01 -5.17
N GLU A 94 -4.37 18.51 -3.93
CA GLU A 94 -3.90 19.84 -3.55
C GLU A 94 -2.37 19.96 -3.53
N LYS A 95 -1.66 18.89 -3.13
CA LYS A 95 -0.18 18.83 -3.13
C LYS A 95 0.44 18.50 -4.47
N MET A 96 -0.29 17.79 -5.35
CA MET A 96 0.19 17.44 -6.69
C MET A 96 -0.14 18.51 -7.74
N ASN A 97 -1.00 19.48 -7.41
CA ASN A 97 -1.35 20.62 -8.27
C ASN A 97 -0.22 21.65 -8.48
N ASP A 98 0.96 21.43 -7.93
CA ASP A 98 2.14 22.31 -8.07
C ASP A 98 2.82 22.23 -9.46
N ASN A 99 2.13 21.71 -10.49
CA ASN A 99 2.63 21.55 -11.88
C ASN A 99 3.96 20.78 -12.02
N LYS A 100 4.30 19.93 -11.04
CA LYS A 100 5.49 19.07 -11.10
C LYS A 100 5.13 17.70 -11.67
N ILE A 101 5.85 17.28 -12.70
CA ILE A 101 5.85 15.89 -13.15
C ILE A 101 6.62 15.11 -12.08
N PHE A 102 5.91 14.42 -11.20
CA PHE A 102 6.53 13.55 -10.19
C PHE A 102 6.89 12.21 -10.80
N GLU A 103 8.08 11.71 -10.49
CA GLU A 103 8.44 10.32 -10.77
C GLU A 103 7.60 9.40 -9.86
N MET A 104 7.33 8.17 -10.31
CA MET A 104 6.50 7.23 -9.54
C MET A 104 7.08 6.97 -8.14
N ASP A 105 8.41 6.89 -8.02
CA ASP A 105 9.09 6.74 -6.73
C ASP A 105 8.80 7.90 -5.76
N GLU A 106 8.68 9.13 -6.26
CA GLU A 106 8.37 10.31 -5.45
C GLU A 106 6.93 10.27 -4.93
N ILE A 107 5.99 9.80 -5.76
CA ILE A 107 4.57 9.63 -5.39
C ILE A 107 4.45 8.58 -4.27
N VAL A 108 5.12 7.44 -4.44
CA VAL A 108 5.15 6.33 -3.47
C VAL A 108 5.71 6.82 -2.12
N GLN A 109 6.85 7.54 -2.13
CA GLN A 109 7.46 8.08 -0.92
C GLN A 109 6.64 9.19 -0.25
N LEU A 110 5.98 10.05 -1.03
CA LEU A 110 5.09 11.09 -0.49
C LEU A 110 3.88 10.47 0.20
N THR A 111 3.30 9.46 -0.43
CA THR A 111 2.15 8.70 0.11
C THR A 111 2.50 8.04 1.44
N ALA A 112 3.64 7.35 1.53
CA ALA A 112 4.07 6.68 2.75
C ALA A 112 4.23 7.66 3.93
N ARG A 113 4.84 8.82 3.68
CA ARG A 113 4.98 9.88 4.70
C ARG A 113 3.62 10.44 5.12
N TYR A 114 2.75 10.72 4.16
CA TYR A 114 1.45 11.31 4.45
C TYR A 114 0.53 10.36 5.22
N LEU A 115 0.49 9.08 4.84
CA LEU A 115 -0.22 8.05 5.61
C LEU A 115 0.27 8.01 7.05
N ALA A 116 1.59 8.10 7.27
CA ALA A 116 2.16 8.06 8.62
C ALA A 116 1.77 9.30 9.45
N GLU A 117 1.76 10.49 8.85
CA GLU A 117 1.33 11.74 9.50
C GLU A 117 -0.17 11.71 9.83
N MET A 118 -1.01 11.21 8.93
CA MET A 118 -2.46 11.20 9.12
C MET A 118 -2.93 10.13 10.11
N THR A 119 -2.18 9.04 10.24
CA THR A 119 -2.59 7.88 11.04
C THR A 119 -1.82 7.76 12.35
N ASP A 120 -0.73 8.51 12.52
CA ASP A 120 0.20 8.39 13.65
C ASP A 120 0.82 6.97 13.76
N TYR A 121 0.84 6.22 12.66
CA TYR A 121 1.31 4.84 12.58
C TYR A 121 2.40 4.66 11.53
N THR A 122 3.03 3.49 11.52
CA THR A 122 3.98 3.14 10.46
C THR A 122 3.22 2.82 9.20
N SER A 123 3.64 3.39 8.08
CA SER A 123 2.97 3.26 6.79
C SER A 123 3.90 2.64 5.77
N LEU A 124 3.33 1.76 4.96
CA LEU A 124 3.99 0.96 3.94
C LEU A 124 3.32 1.28 2.60
N VAL A 125 4.09 1.55 1.56
CA VAL A 125 3.53 1.70 0.21
C VAL A 125 4.33 0.82 -0.73
N LEU A 126 3.68 -0.22 -1.24
CA LEU A 126 4.19 -1.03 -2.33
C LEU A 126 3.88 -0.30 -3.63
N GLY A 127 4.95 0.15 -4.29
CA GLY A 127 4.89 0.75 -5.62
C GLY A 127 4.41 -0.23 -6.69
N PRO A 128 4.27 0.23 -7.94
CA PRO A 128 3.82 -0.61 -9.02
C PRO A 128 4.65 -1.88 -9.19
N GLN A 129 4.01 -3.04 -9.28
CA GLN A 129 4.71 -4.27 -9.62
C GLN A 129 4.99 -4.28 -11.13
N THR A 130 6.19 -3.86 -11.54
CA THR A 130 6.56 -3.73 -12.95
C THR A 130 6.42 -5.05 -13.71
N ASN A 131 6.50 -6.19 -13.01
CA ASN A 131 6.42 -7.54 -13.56
C ASN A 131 5.09 -7.84 -14.26
N ARG A 132 4.00 -7.18 -13.83
CA ARG A 132 2.64 -7.39 -14.36
C ARG A 132 2.22 -6.36 -15.40
N SER A 133 3.04 -5.33 -15.61
CA SER A 133 2.79 -4.29 -16.60
C SER A 133 3.23 -4.76 -17.97
N SER A 134 2.36 -4.58 -18.97
CA SER A 134 2.69 -4.93 -20.35
C SER A 134 3.28 -3.73 -21.10
N PHE A 135 4.24 -3.99 -21.97
CA PHE A 135 4.91 -3.00 -22.80
C PHE A 135 3.91 -2.32 -23.75
N ARG A 136 3.87 -0.98 -23.77
CA ARG A 136 3.03 -0.19 -24.69
C ARG A 136 3.83 0.50 -25.77
N LYS A 137 4.84 1.29 -25.38
CA LYS A 137 5.57 2.17 -26.29
C LYS A 137 6.95 2.48 -25.74
N LEU A 138 7.94 2.47 -26.62
CA LEU A 138 9.30 2.91 -26.38
C LEU A 138 9.60 4.07 -27.32
N GLN A 139 10.20 5.11 -26.77
CA GLN A 139 10.64 6.29 -27.47
C GLN A 139 12.11 6.57 -27.13
N LEU A 140 12.83 7.09 -28.12
CA LEU A 140 14.25 7.42 -28.01
C LEU A 140 14.42 8.89 -28.36
N PHE A 141 14.91 9.69 -27.42
CA PHE A 141 15.15 11.12 -27.62
C PHE A 141 16.66 11.40 -27.54
N PRO A 142 17.29 11.97 -28.58
CA PRO A 142 18.71 12.30 -28.52
C PRO A 142 18.95 13.40 -27.48
N ILE A 143 19.92 13.17 -26.58
CA ILE A 143 20.43 14.20 -25.67
C ILE A 143 21.68 14.83 -26.29
N ASN A 144 22.62 14.00 -26.74
CA ASN A 144 23.82 14.41 -27.46
C ASN A 144 24.34 13.25 -28.33
N LYS A 145 25.48 13.44 -29.00
CA LYS A 145 26.05 12.46 -29.94
C LYS A 145 26.22 11.05 -29.39
N ASN A 146 26.47 10.92 -28.08
CA ASN A 146 26.77 9.63 -27.44
C ASN A 146 25.74 9.28 -26.35
N LYS A 147 24.62 9.99 -26.29
CA LYS A 147 23.63 9.85 -25.21
C LYS A 147 22.22 10.05 -25.71
N VAL A 148 21.35 9.09 -25.41
CA VAL A 148 19.92 9.07 -25.79
C VAL A 148 19.10 8.83 -24.54
N LEU A 149 17.96 9.50 -24.40
CA LEU A 149 16.97 9.21 -23.38
C LEU A 149 16.00 8.15 -23.92
N LEU A 150 16.01 6.98 -23.30
CA LEU A 150 15.00 5.95 -23.52
C LEU A 150 13.81 6.24 -22.60
N VAL A 151 12.62 6.27 -23.18
CA VAL A 151 11.36 6.43 -22.45
C VAL A 151 10.46 5.26 -22.78
N LEU A 152 10.17 4.43 -21.78
CA LEU A 152 9.26 3.29 -21.86
C LEU A 152 7.94 3.64 -21.20
N THR A 153 6.84 3.35 -21.87
CA THR A 153 5.48 3.40 -21.34
C THR A 153 4.90 2.00 -21.31
N THR A 154 4.20 1.68 -20.23
CA THR A 154 3.47 0.41 -20.05
C THR A 154 1.95 0.63 -20.13
N ASP A 155 1.16 -0.44 -20.23
CA ASP A 155 -0.32 -0.36 -20.19
C ASP A 155 -0.88 0.13 -18.86
N THR A 156 -0.04 0.09 -17.83
CA THR A 156 -0.30 0.65 -16.52
C THR A 156 0.22 2.08 -16.37
N GLY A 157 0.47 2.81 -17.46
CA GLY A 157 0.85 4.23 -17.42
C GLY A 157 2.22 4.53 -16.78
N ILE A 158 2.93 3.50 -16.31
CA ILE A 158 4.27 3.63 -15.75
C ILE A 158 5.18 4.11 -16.86
N LEU A 159 5.85 5.23 -16.60
CA LEU A 159 6.83 5.83 -17.48
C LEU A 159 8.21 5.67 -16.86
N GLU A 160 9.02 4.79 -17.43
CA GLU A 160 10.42 4.61 -17.07
C GLU A 160 11.27 5.41 -18.05
N SER A 161 12.15 6.26 -17.54
CA SER A 161 13.07 7.02 -18.38
C SER A 161 14.51 6.82 -17.94
N ARG A 162 15.37 6.41 -18.87
CA ARG A 162 16.79 6.20 -18.59
C ARG A 162 17.69 6.78 -19.66
N PRO A 163 18.76 7.50 -19.28
CA PRO A 163 19.81 7.84 -20.22
C PRO A 163 20.62 6.60 -20.60
N VAL A 164 20.81 6.41 -21.90
CA VAL A 164 21.49 5.31 -22.55
C VAL A 164 22.72 5.87 -23.26
N TYR A 165 23.89 5.29 -23.02
CA TYR A 165 25.13 5.70 -23.68
C TYR A 165 25.34 4.89 -24.96
N ILE A 166 25.65 5.55 -26.07
CA ILE A 166 25.86 4.91 -27.36
C ILE A 166 27.30 5.12 -27.85
N SER A 167 27.91 4.04 -28.33
CA SER A 167 29.30 4.03 -28.82
C SER A 167 29.44 4.54 -30.26
N GLY A 168 28.39 5.07 -30.88
CA GLY A 168 28.38 5.58 -32.25
C GLY A 168 27.41 6.75 -32.46
N ASN A 169 27.57 7.48 -33.57
CA ASN A 169 26.64 8.53 -33.98
C ASN A 169 25.47 7.90 -34.73
N LEU A 170 24.33 7.70 -34.08
CA LEU A 170 23.09 7.32 -34.77
C LEU A 170 22.31 8.55 -35.23
N SER A 171 21.72 8.45 -36.40
CA SER A 171 20.77 9.41 -36.95
C SER A 171 19.39 9.27 -36.29
N LEU A 172 18.57 10.32 -36.41
CA LEU A 172 17.17 10.29 -35.96
C LEU A 172 16.35 9.21 -36.65
N GLU A 173 16.64 8.91 -37.93
CA GLU A 173 15.93 7.88 -38.69
C GLU A 173 16.22 6.48 -38.16
N GLU A 174 17.49 6.18 -37.84
CA GLU A 174 17.88 4.90 -37.23
C GLU A 174 17.26 4.74 -35.85
N MET A 175 17.30 5.79 -35.01
CA MET A 175 16.62 5.76 -33.70
C MET A 175 15.12 5.47 -33.84
N LYS A 176 14.45 6.10 -34.80
CA LYS A 176 13.03 5.86 -35.07
C LYS A 176 12.77 4.42 -35.54
N ARG A 177 13.59 3.88 -36.45
CA ARG A 177 13.47 2.50 -36.92
C ARG A 177 13.62 1.49 -35.79
N ILE A 178 14.61 1.68 -34.93
CA ILE A 178 14.84 0.82 -33.75
C ILE A 178 13.62 0.90 -32.82
N ALA A 179 13.13 2.10 -32.52
CA ALA A 179 11.95 2.28 -31.68
C ALA A 179 10.71 1.60 -32.28
N ASP A 180 10.44 1.82 -33.57
CA ASP A 180 9.31 1.22 -34.28
C ASP A 180 9.39 -0.32 -34.26
N TYR A 181 10.58 -0.89 -34.49
CA TYR A 181 10.81 -2.34 -34.44
C TYR A 181 10.58 -2.93 -33.04
N LEU A 182 11.15 -2.32 -32.00
CA LEU A 182 10.94 -2.77 -30.61
C LEU A 182 9.48 -2.63 -30.21
N ASN A 183 8.80 -1.56 -30.65
CA ASN A 183 7.38 -1.37 -30.42
C ASN A 183 6.56 -2.49 -31.05
N GLU A 184 6.83 -2.87 -32.29
CA GLU A 184 6.10 -3.94 -32.98
C GLU A 184 6.29 -5.30 -32.28
N ARG A 185 7.51 -5.61 -31.83
CA ARG A 185 7.84 -6.92 -31.26
C ARG A 185 7.49 -7.07 -29.79
N LEU A 186 7.58 -6.00 -29.01
CA LEU A 186 7.40 -6.06 -27.57
C LEU A 186 5.98 -5.67 -27.13
N TYR A 187 5.15 -5.11 -28.01
CA TYR A 187 3.80 -4.66 -27.65
C TYR A 187 2.99 -5.76 -26.96
N GLY A 188 2.45 -5.44 -25.78
CA GLY A 188 1.61 -6.34 -24.99
C GLY A 188 2.36 -7.42 -24.20
N LEU A 189 3.68 -7.54 -24.34
CA LEU A 189 4.50 -8.44 -23.54
C LEU A 189 4.71 -7.89 -22.14
N THR A 190 4.59 -8.74 -21.13
CA THR A 190 4.99 -8.41 -19.75
C THR A 190 6.49 -8.60 -19.58
N ILE A 191 7.04 -8.16 -18.44
CA ILE A 191 8.45 -8.40 -18.12
C ILE A 191 8.80 -9.89 -18.15
N ASP A 192 7.90 -10.73 -17.63
CA ASP A 192 8.14 -12.17 -17.54
C ASP A 192 8.24 -12.82 -18.94
N ASP A 193 7.62 -12.20 -19.95
CA ASP A 193 7.69 -12.64 -21.35
C ASP A 193 9.02 -12.23 -22.04
N ILE A 194 9.75 -11.23 -21.52
CA ILE A 194 10.99 -10.71 -22.10
C ILE A 194 12.18 -11.58 -21.65
N THR A 195 12.30 -12.73 -22.29
CA THR A 195 13.34 -13.72 -21.98
C THR A 195 14.70 -13.38 -22.64
N PRO A 196 15.83 -13.88 -22.10
CA PRO A 196 17.14 -13.80 -22.77
C PRO A 196 17.18 -14.42 -24.17
N THR A 197 16.20 -15.29 -24.50
CA THR A 197 16.04 -15.89 -25.82
C THR A 197 15.40 -14.89 -26.78
N LEU A 198 14.29 -14.26 -26.38
CA LEU A 198 13.64 -13.19 -27.15
C LEU A 198 14.62 -12.04 -27.43
N LEU A 199 15.37 -11.61 -26.42
CA LEU A 199 16.39 -10.56 -26.60
C LEU A 199 17.46 -10.95 -27.63
N ARG A 200 17.81 -12.25 -27.71
CA ARG A 200 18.75 -12.78 -28.71
C ARG A 200 18.16 -12.75 -30.12
N GLU A 201 16.87 -13.08 -30.27
CA GLU A 201 16.14 -13.03 -31.54
C GLU A 201 16.01 -11.58 -32.05
N LEU A 202 15.64 -10.66 -31.17
CA LEU A 202 15.56 -9.22 -31.50
C LEU A 202 16.93 -8.67 -31.94
N ARG A 203 18.01 -9.09 -31.28
CA ARG A 203 19.38 -8.74 -31.67
C ARG A 203 19.74 -9.31 -33.04
N SER A 204 19.34 -10.55 -33.37
CA SER A 204 19.70 -11.17 -34.64
C SER A 204 18.98 -10.57 -35.85
N ASP A 205 17.74 -10.10 -35.66
CA ASP A 205 16.96 -9.48 -36.74
C ASP A 205 17.49 -8.09 -37.12
N LEU A 206 18.28 -7.46 -36.25
CA LEU A 206 18.76 -6.08 -36.37
C LEU A 206 20.28 -5.94 -36.54
N ILE A 207 20.97 -7.00 -36.99
CA ILE A 207 22.45 -7.11 -37.07
C ILE A 207 23.15 -5.95 -37.85
N GLN A 208 22.43 -5.06 -38.53
CA GLN A 208 23.01 -3.86 -39.17
C GLN A 208 23.09 -2.60 -38.28
N GLU A 209 22.39 -2.49 -37.13
CA GLU A 209 22.22 -1.22 -36.38
C GLU A 209 22.62 -1.30 -34.87
N MET A 210 23.55 -2.20 -34.53
CA MET A 210 23.66 -2.87 -33.21
C MET A 210 23.90 -2.05 -31.92
N ALA A 211 24.54 -0.86 -31.95
CA ALA A 211 25.07 -0.26 -30.72
C ALA A 211 23.97 0.28 -29.77
N LEU A 212 22.99 1.01 -30.29
CA LEU A 212 21.88 1.55 -29.48
C LEU A 212 20.90 0.45 -29.08
N LEU A 213 20.73 -0.55 -29.95
CA LEU A 213 19.86 -1.68 -29.66
C LEU A 213 20.40 -2.50 -28.48
N GLU A 214 21.69 -2.84 -28.48
CA GLU A 214 22.27 -3.64 -27.40
C GLU A 214 22.15 -2.93 -26.06
N GLU A 215 22.45 -1.62 -26.02
CA GLU A 215 22.29 -0.84 -24.80
C GLU A 215 20.80 -0.63 -24.43
N ALA A 216 19.90 -0.43 -25.40
CA ALA A 216 18.46 -0.31 -25.15
C ALA A 216 17.89 -1.62 -24.61
N LEU A 217 18.23 -2.78 -25.20
CA LEU A 217 17.80 -4.10 -24.74
C LEU A 217 18.39 -4.43 -23.36
N PHE A 218 19.65 -4.09 -23.12
CA PHE A 218 20.29 -4.27 -21.82
C PHE A 218 19.66 -3.38 -20.75
N THR A 219 19.47 -2.08 -21.05
CA THR A 219 18.81 -1.13 -20.15
C THR A 219 17.37 -1.53 -19.90
N LEU A 220 16.63 -2.02 -20.91
CA LEU A 220 15.30 -2.58 -20.73
C LEU A 220 15.36 -3.75 -19.75
N ALA A 221 16.23 -4.73 -20.00
CA ALA A 221 16.39 -5.89 -19.11
C ALA A 221 16.81 -5.50 -17.68
N GLU A 222 17.64 -4.47 -17.50
CA GLU A 222 18.03 -3.96 -16.18
C GLU A 222 16.92 -3.15 -15.50
N SER A 223 16.23 -2.27 -16.22
CA SER A 223 15.06 -1.53 -15.70
C SER A 223 13.98 -2.51 -15.25
N PHE A 224 13.83 -3.63 -15.97
CA PHE A 224 12.91 -4.70 -15.59
C PHE A 224 13.37 -5.52 -14.39
N LYS A 225 14.69 -5.75 -14.22
CA LYS A 225 15.25 -6.41 -13.03
C LYS A 225 15.25 -5.52 -11.78
N GLN A 226 15.42 -4.21 -11.94
CA GLN A 226 15.36 -3.24 -10.84
C GLN A 226 13.93 -2.83 -10.47
N GLY A 227 12.92 -3.28 -11.24
CA GLY A 227 11.50 -3.23 -10.89
C GLY A 227 11.09 -4.22 -9.80
N ALA A 228 12.07 -4.79 -9.06
CA ALA A 228 11.79 -5.51 -7.83
C ALA A 228 10.98 -4.60 -6.90
N ASN A 229 9.79 -5.05 -6.56
CA ASN A 229 8.81 -4.46 -5.64
C ASN A 229 9.39 -3.38 -4.70
N LYS A 230 9.38 -2.11 -5.14
CA LYS A 230 9.85 -1.02 -4.30
C LYS A 230 8.83 -0.78 -3.19
N VAL A 231 9.27 -0.91 -1.95
CA VAL A 231 8.47 -0.59 -0.76
C VAL A 231 8.99 0.72 -0.18
N ALA A 232 8.12 1.72 -0.06
CA ALA A 232 8.42 2.92 0.72
C ALA A 232 7.88 2.78 2.14
N LEU A 233 8.67 3.24 3.11
CA LEU A 233 8.34 3.26 4.53
C LEU A 233 8.19 4.69 5.03
N GLY A 234 7.17 4.93 5.85
CA GLY A 234 6.94 6.19 6.55
C GLY A 234 6.61 5.96 8.02
N GLY A 235 7.12 6.80 8.93
CA GLY A 235 6.74 6.76 10.35
C GLY A 235 7.19 5.50 11.09
N THR A 236 8.33 4.91 10.73
CA THR A 236 8.89 3.74 11.46
C THR A 236 9.18 4.06 12.93
N THR A 237 9.46 5.32 13.27
CA THR A 237 9.61 5.77 14.66
C THR A 237 8.28 5.89 15.41
N ASN A 238 7.14 5.99 14.72
CA ASN A 238 5.82 6.14 15.35
C ASN A 238 5.43 4.88 16.15
N ILE A 239 5.89 3.70 15.71
CA ILE A 239 5.64 2.44 16.41
C ILE A 239 6.26 2.44 17.82
N LEU A 240 7.39 3.13 18.00
CA LEU A 240 8.11 3.22 19.28
C LEU A 240 7.37 4.06 20.33
N ASN A 241 6.41 4.89 19.91
CA ASN A 241 5.62 5.73 20.80
C ASN A 241 4.41 4.99 21.41
N GLN A 242 4.14 3.76 21.02
CA GLN A 242 2.97 3.02 21.50
C GLN A 242 3.32 2.19 22.77
N PRO A 243 2.48 2.23 23.82
CA PRO A 243 2.71 1.50 25.07
C PRO A 243 2.98 0.00 24.89
N GLU A 244 2.35 -0.59 23.86
CA GLU A 244 2.41 -2.00 23.50
C GLU A 244 3.82 -2.46 23.03
N PHE A 245 4.70 -1.53 22.63
CA PHE A 245 6.07 -1.81 22.15
C PHE A 245 7.16 -1.29 23.11
N SER A 246 6.90 -1.33 24.41
CA SER A 246 7.88 -0.97 25.45
C SER A 246 8.98 -2.03 25.67
N ASP A 247 8.82 -3.23 25.11
CA ASP A 247 9.81 -4.31 25.16
C ASP A 247 10.86 -4.17 24.04
N LEU A 248 12.13 -4.03 24.44
CA LEU A 248 13.27 -3.89 23.52
C LEU A 248 13.43 -5.06 22.55
N GLN A 249 13.05 -6.29 22.92
CA GLN A 249 13.15 -7.43 22.01
C GLN A 249 12.12 -7.34 20.90
N LYS A 250 10.87 -7.02 21.25
CA LYS A 250 9.79 -6.81 20.26
C LYS A 250 10.12 -5.67 19.29
N VAL A 251 10.70 -4.59 19.80
CA VAL A 251 11.16 -3.48 18.96
C VAL A 251 12.24 -3.93 17.98
N LYS A 252 13.22 -4.72 18.42
CA LYS A 252 14.29 -5.22 17.53
C LYS A 252 13.74 -6.12 16.44
N GLU A 253 12.89 -7.08 16.78
CA GLU A 253 12.27 -7.99 15.81
C GLU A 253 11.47 -7.22 14.75
N LEU A 254 10.75 -6.18 15.17
CA LEU A 254 9.94 -5.35 14.29
C LEU A 254 10.78 -4.42 13.40
N LEU A 255 11.88 -3.86 13.93
CA LEU A 255 12.84 -3.09 13.12
C LEU A 255 13.56 -3.96 12.09
N SER A 256 14.01 -5.16 12.49
CA SER A 256 14.60 -6.12 11.55
C SER A 256 13.62 -6.56 10.46
N PHE A 257 12.33 -6.67 10.79
CA PHE A 257 11.29 -6.90 9.79
C PHE A 257 11.19 -5.75 8.77
N PHE A 258 11.30 -4.50 9.20
CA PHE A 258 11.27 -3.34 8.28
C PHE A 258 12.51 -3.22 7.40
N GLU A 259 13.62 -3.87 7.76
CA GLU A 259 14.84 -3.91 6.94
C GLU A 259 14.75 -4.98 5.83
N ASP A 260 13.77 -5.89 5.91
CA ASP A 260 13.60 -6.99 4.95
C ASP A 260 12.49 -6.67 3.93
N GLU A 261 12.90 -6.20 2.76
CA GLU A 261 11.99 -5.84 1.67
C GLU A 261 11.13 -7.03 1.20
N ASP A 262 11.68 -8.25 1.15
CA ASP A 262 10.94 -9.43 0.70
C ASP A 262 9.80 -9.80 1.67
N LEU A 263 10.02 -9.64 2.98
CA LEU A 263 8.99 -9.83 3.98
C LEU A 263 7.89 -8.75 3.91
N LEU A 264 8.26 -7.50 3.63
CA LEU A 264 7.31 -6.40 3.44
C LEU A 264 6.43 -6.61 2.21
N VAL A 265 7.03 -7.07 1.11
CA VAL A 265 6.30 -7.42 -0.11
C VAL A 265 5.28 -8.51 0.17
N LYS A 266 5.67 -9.61 0.82
CA LYS A 266 4.75 -10.70 1.18
C LYS A 266 3.57 -10.22 2.03
N LEU A 267 3.81 -9.22 2.89
CA LEU A 267 2.76 -8.65 3.73
C LEU A 267 1.71 -7.90 2.90
N LEU A 268 2.15 -7.24 1.82
CA LEU A 268 1.36 -6.33 0.98
C LEU A 268 0.79 -7.00 -0.28
N SER A 269 1.34 -8.12 -0.75
CA SER A 269 1.06 -8.73 -2.06
C SER A 269 -0.31 -9.43 -2.21
N GLU A 270 -1.23 -9.27 -1.25
CA GLU A 270 -2.50 -10.03 -1.18
C GLU A 270 -3.67 -9.16 -0.70
N SER A 271 -3.98 -8.06 -1.39
CA SER A 271 -5.22 -7.33 -1.12
C SER A 271 -5.96 -6.96 -2.39
N ASP A 272 -7.19 -7.44 -2.51
CA ASP A 272 -8.21 -6.88 -3.37
C ASP A 272 -9.12 -6.00 -2.49
N GLY A 273 -9.17 -4.71 -2.80
CA GLY A 273 -9.84 -3.72 -1.97
C GLY A 273 -9.16 -3.54 -0.60
N ILE A 274 -9.96 -3.26 0.43
CA ILE A 274 -9.47 -3.01 1.79
C ILE A 274 -9.42 -4.31 2.58
N VAL A 275 -8.25 -4.65 3.10
CA VAL A 275 -8.05 -5.82 3.96
C VAL A 275 -7.54 -5.36 5.32
N VAL A 276 -8.14 -5.89 6.39
CA VAL A 276 -7.69 -5.64 7.78
C VAL A 276 -7.29 -6.98 8.37
N ARG A 277 -6.09 -7.07 8.94
CA ARG A 277 -5.57 -8.22 9.71
C ARG A 277 -5.20 -7.75 11.11
N ILE A 278 -5.56 -8.52 12.12
CA ILE A 278 -5.45 -8.16 13.54
C ILE A 278 -4.73 -9.28 14.28
N GLY A 279 -3.62 -8.92 14.91
CA GLY A 279 -2.89 -9.79 15.80
C GLY A 279 -2.49 -11.10 15.13
N LYS A 280 -3.01 -12.22 15.63
CA LYS A 280 -2.66 -13.58 15.18
C LYS A 280 -3.16 -13.93 13.78
N GLU A 281 -3.96 -13.06 13.17
CA GLU A 281 -4.35 -13.20 11.76
C GLU A 281 -3.22 -12.80 10.80
N ASN A 282 -2.18 -12.13 11.31
CA ASN A 282 -1.04 -11.75 10.49
C ASN A 282 -0.20 -12.99 10.13
N PRO A 283 0.29 -13.09 8.87
CA PRO A 283 0.98 -14.28 8.37
C PRO A 283 2.39 -14.46 8.94
N LEU A 284 2.97 -13.41 9.53
CA LEU A 284 4.35 -13.37 10.00
C LEU A 284 4.42 -13.14 11.51
N ASP A 285 5.28 -13.90 12.19
CA ASP A 285 5.47 -13.87 13.64
C ASP A 285 5.86 -12.49 14.17
N ALA A 286 6.74 -11.78 13.45
CA ALA A 286 7.24 -10.45 13.82
C ALA A 286 6.13 -9.38 13.96
N VAL A 287 4.96 -9.61 13.35
CA VAL A 287 3.84 -8.66 13.36
C VAL A 287 2.58 -9.22 14.03
N LYS A 288 2.65 -10.36 14.73
CA LYS A 288 1.49 -10.98 15.42
C LYS A 288 0.89 -10.14 16.55
N ASP A 289 1.59 -9.11 17.03
CA ASP A 289 1.09 -8.15 18.01
C ASP A 289 0.56 -6.85 17.37
N CYS A 290 0.55 -6.80 16.02
CA CYS A 290 0.17 -5.62 15.25
C CYS A 290 -1.21 -5.79 14.58
N SER A 291 -1.78 -4.68 14.12
CA SER A 291 -2.83 -4.66 13.11
C SER A 291 -2.30 -4.04 11.84
N ILE A 292 -2.72 -4.62 10.73
CA ILE A 292 -2.32 -4.23 9.39
C ILE A 292 -3.59 -3.94 8.61
N ILE A 293 -3.67 -2.75 8.05
CA ILE A 293 -4.75 -2.33 7.14
C ILE A 293 -4.10 -2.05 5.80
N THR A 294 -4.51 -2.77 4.76
CA THR A 294 -4.05 -2.54 3.39
C THR A 294 -5.20 -2.14 2.47
N ALA A 295 -4.87 -1.41 1.41
CA ALA A 295 -5.76 -1.15 0.30
C ALA A 295 -4.99 -1.16 -1.01
N SER A 296 -5.54 -1.82 -2.03
CA SER A 296 -5.02 -1.75 -3.40
C SER A 296 -5.41 -0.43 -4.06
N TYR A 297 -4.50 0.14 -4.86
CA TYR A 297 -4.81 1.20 -5.81
C TYR A 297 -4.63 0.67 -7.23
N GLU A 298 -5.42 1.20 -8.15
CA GLU A 298 -5.54 0.65 -9.50
C GLU A 298 -5.28 1.69 -10.57
N LEU A 299 -4.98 1.22 -11.78
CA LEU A 299 -5.01 2.02 -12.99
C LEU A 299 -5.73 1.24 -14.08
N ASN A 300 -6.66 1.88 -14.79
CA ASN A 300 -7.44 1.23 -15.85
C ASN A 300 -8.10 -0.10 -15.40
N ASN A 301 -8.61 -0.15 -14.17
CA ASN A 301 -9.19 -1.33 -13.51
C ASN A 301 -8.22 -2.51 -13.33
N LYS A 302 -6.90 -2.26 -13.31
CA LYS A 302 -5.88 -3.24 -12.96
C LYS A 302 -5.19 -2.81 -11.67
N PRO A 303 -5.01 -3.72 -10.68
CA PRO A 303 -4.29 -3.40 -9.46
C PRO A 303 -2.85 -3.02 -9.81
N LEU A 304 -2.45 -1.81 -9.42
CA LEU A 304 -1.13 -1.28 -9.71
C LEU A 304 -0.19 -1.57 -8.54
N GLY A 305 -0.64 -1.32 -7.31
CA GLY A 305 0.13 -1.56 -6.10
C GLY A 305 -0.77 -1.59 -4.86
N THR A 306 -0.16 -1.54 -3.68
CA THR A 306 -0.87 -1.64 -2.40
C THR A 306 -0.29 -0.67 -1.39
N ILE A 307 -1.15 0.07 -0.71
CA ILE A 307 -0.78 0.85 0.47
C ILE A 307 -1.18 0.11 1.74
N GLY A 308 -0.46 0.34 2.83
CA GLY A 308 -0.66 -0.33 4.09
C GLY A 308 -0.31 0.55 5.28
N VAL A 309 -1.00 0.33 6.39
CA VAL A 309 -0.70 0.95 7.69
C VAL A 309 -0.55 -0.17 8.71
N LEU A 310 0.55 -0.12 9.45
CA LEU A 310 0.88 -1.02 10.55
C LEU A 310 0.86 -0.26 11.87
N GLY A 311 0.09 -0.77 12.83
CA GLY A 311 0.01 -0.20 14.18
C GLY A 311 -0.36 -1.25 15.23
N PRO A 312 -0.61 -0.86 16.48
CA PRO A 312 -1.00 -1.80 17.54
C PRO A 312 -2.41 -2.36 17.31
N THR A 313 -2.77 -3.46 17.99
CA THR A 313 -4.15 -4.01 17.96
C THR A 313 -5.21 -3.06 18.52
N ARG A 314 -4.81 -2.06 19.31
CA ARG A 314 -5.66 -0.97 19.80
C ARG A 314 -5.72 0.21 18.80
N MET A 315 -5.76 -0.09 17.51
CA MET A 315 -5.82 0.92 16.45
C MET A 315 -7.18 1.63 16.41
N ASP A 316 -7.20 2.91 16.01
CA ASP A 316 -8.45 3.59 15.63
C ASP A 316 -8.90 3.13 14.22
N TYR A 317 -9.41 1.90 14.15
CA TYR A 317 -9.79 1.27 12.88
C TYR A 317 -10.74 2.13 12.03
N SER A 318 -11.70 2.81 12.65
CA SER A 318 -12.64 3.64 11.91
C SER A 318 -11.93 4.79 11.19
N ARG A 319 -11.01 5.47 11.87
CA ARG A 319 -10.23 6.57 11.27
C ARG A 319 -9.25 6.05 10.24
N VAL A 320 -8.47 5.01 10.56
CA VAL A 320 -7.40 4.52 9.69
C VAL A 320 -7.96 3.89 8.42
N ILE A 321 -9.02 3.06 8.51
CA ILE A 321 -9.67 2.48 7.33
C ILE A 321 -10.16 3.59 6.40
N ALA A 322 -10.77 4.65 6.93
CA ALA A 322 -11.25 5.78 6.11
C ALA A 322 -10.11 6.51 5.39
N ILE A 323 -8.99 6.76 6.08
CA ILE A 323 -7.81 7.43 5.52
C ILE A 323 -7.16 6.56 4.43
N VAL A 324 -6.95 5.27 4.72
CA VAL A 324 -6.32 4.34 3.76
C VAL A 324 -7.22 4.18 2.53
N ALA A 325 -8.53 4.00 2.70
CA ALA A 325 -9.48 3.94 1.60
C ALA A 325 -9.44 5.20 0.71
N GLN A 326 -9.38 6.37 1.35
CA GLN A 326 -9.32 7.64 0.67
C GLN A 326 -8.04 7.78 -0.16
N ILE A 327 -6.89 7.51 0.44
CA ILE A 327 -5.60 7.69 -0.22
C ILE A 327 -5.43 6.69 -1.38
N ALA A 328 -5.91 5.45 -1.23
CA ALA A 328 -5.94 4.50 -2.34
C ALA A 328 -6.79 5.00 -3.53
N LYS A 329 -7.93 5.63 -3.23
CA LYS A 329 -8.80 6.25 -4.25
C LYS A 329 -8.14 7.46 -4.90
N GLU A 330 -7.52 8.34 -4.12
CA GLU A 330 -6.80 9.50 -4.63
C GLU A 330 -5.63 9.08 -5.53
N LEU A 331 -4.83 8.09 -5.13
CA LEU A 331 -3.77 7.52 -5.97
C LEU A 331 -4.32 6.98 -7.29
N THR A 332 -5.43 6.25 -7.25
CA THR A 332 -6.11 5.73 -8.45
C THR A 332 -6.50 6.86 -9.40
N SER A 333 -7.08 7.95 -8.86
CA SER A 333 -7.47 9.13 -9.65
C SER A 333 -6.25 9.86 -10.23
N THR A 334 -5.25 10.19 -9.41
CA THR A 334 -4.10 10.99 -9.84
C THR A 334 -3.23 10.27 -10.86
N LEU A 335 -3.09 8.95 -10.72
CA LEU A 335 -2.40 8.13 -11.71
C LEU A 335 -3.22 8.00 -13.00
N GLY A 336 -4.55 7.95 -12.91
CA GLY A 336 -5.45 7.97 -14.07
C GLY A 336 -5.44 9.29 -14.87
N GLU A 337 -5.38 10.44 -14.19
CA GLU A 337 -5.32 11.75 -14.83
C GLU A 337 -3.97 12.04 -15.48
N SER A 338 -2.88 11.58 -14.86
CA SER A 338 -1.52 11.68 -15.43
C SER A 338 -1.38 10.95 -16.77
N ASP A 339 -2.15 9.88 -16.97
CA ASP A 339 -2.24 9.16 -18.24
C ASP A 339 -3.03 9.96 -19.30
N ASN A 340 -4.13 10.62 -18.89
CA ASN A 340 -4.99 11.40 -19.79
C ASN A 340 -4.33 12.70 -20.31
N TYR A 341 -3.52 13.38 -19.49
CA TYR A 341 -2.78 14.57 -19.94
C TYR A 341 -1.65 14.23 -20.93
N ARG A 342 -1.16 12.98 -20.93
CA ARG A 342 -0.14 12.51 -21.87
C ARG A 342 -0.74 12.07 -23.22
N GLY A 343 -2.03 11.74 -23.28
CA GLY A 343 -2.74 11.42 -24.52
C GLY A 343 -3.02 12.63 -25.44
N VAL A 344 -2.94 13.86 -24.94
CA VAL A 344 -3.17 15.08 -25.74
C VAL A 344 -1.90 15.50 -26.54
N GLY A 345 -0.73 15.00 -26.15
CA GLY A 345 0.54 15.23 -26.87
C GLY A 345 0.68 14.44 -28.18
N ASP A 346 -0.13 13.39 -28.40
CA ASP A 346 -0.10 12.54 -29.61
C ASP A 346 -0.79 13.20 -30.84
N LYS A 347 -1.05 14.52 -30.82
CA LYS A 347 -1.65 15.29 -31.93
C LYS A 347 -0.78 16.42 -32.50
N LEU A 348 0.52 16.47 -32.19
CA LEU A 348 1.45 17.42 -32.82
C LEU A 348 2.59 16.72 -33.54
#